data_AF-A0A2T4VZ48-F1
#
_entry.id   AF-A0A2T4VZ48-F1
#
_cell.length_a   1.000
_cell.length_b   1.000
_cell.length_c   1.000
_cell.angle_alpha   90.00
_cell.angle_beta   90.00
_cell.angle_gamma   90.00
#
_symmetry.space_group_name_H-M   'P 1'
#
loop_
_entity.id
_entity.type
_entity.pdbx_description
1 polymer ?
#
loop_
_entity_poly.entity_id
_entity_poly.type
_entity_poly.pdbx_seq_one_letter_code
_entity_poly.pdbx_strand_id
1 'polypeptide(L)'
;MGKKPTHANKKGKVSSFIKSPLRCPSGKSRAVSQIIDKIYPKRITCPLLTFCCWWLNRIGTSKQRNYGLCITDAFEPLVHFWQVLLKNAPYLAEVVRQYEQMTPNMFYNLQKTFFALNDSVEIAAAFFALNRSSFSGTTLSGGMSLGHPRFTQSSIEKLKEFSAKNITVDLADFKISIARHANDFLYCDTPYLITQKLYGKKVTNI
;
A
#
# COMPACT_ATOMS: atom_id res chain seq x y z
N MET A 1 -51.71 -14.53 23.84
CA MET A 1 -50.26 -14.49 24.19
C MET A 1 -49.55 -15.60 23.42
N GLY A 2 -48.87 -15.28 22.32
CA GLY A 2 -48.04 -16.22 21.57
C GLY A 2 -46.69 -15.57 21.29
N LYS A 3 -45.62 -16.06 21.96
CA LYS A 3 -44.26 -15.53 21.83
C LYS A 3 -43.72 -15.83 20.44
N LYS A 4 -43.31 -14.81 19.68
CA LYS A 4 -42.49 -14.96 18.47
C LYS A 4 -41.09 -15.47 18.85
N PRO A 5 -40.51 -16.42 18.11
CA PRO A 5 -39.14 -16.87 18.34
C PRO A 5 -38.15 -15.77 17.93
N THR A 6 -37.20 -15.50 18.80
CA THR A 6 -36.08 -14.58 18.58
C THR A 6 -35.03 -15.24 17.68
N HIS A 7 -34.88 -14.76 16.45
CA HIS A 7 -33.74 -15.14 15.63
C HIS A 7 -32.47 -14.46 16.17
N ALA A 8 -31.69 -15.22 16.93
CA ALA A 8 -30.33 -14.88 17.30
C ALA A 8 -29.51 -14.61 16.04
N ASN A 9 -29.07 -13.36 15.89
CA ASN A 9 -28.20 -12.93 14.81
C ASN A 9 -26.83 -13.60 14.97
N LYS A 10 -26.59 -14.67 14.22
CA LYS A 10 -25.28 -15.34 14.13
C LYS A 10 -24.28 -14.35 13.53
N LYS A 11 -23.48 -13.70 14.39
CA LYS A 11 -22.27 -12.98 14.01
C LYS A 11 -21.28 -13.94 13.35
N GLY A 12 -21.39 -14.09 12.03
CA GLY A 12 -20.48 -14.89 11.21
C GLY A 12 -19.10 -14.23 11.10
N LYS A 13 -18.07 -14.97 11.52
CA LYS A 13 -16.61 -14.77 11.39
C LYS A 13 -16.16 -13.56 10.56
N VAL A 14 -15.57 -12.56 11.23
CA VAL A 14 -14.73 -11.54 10.59
C VAL A 14 -13.48 -12.23 10.05
N SER A 15 -13.39 -12.35 8.72
CA SER A 15 -12.12 -12.65 8.05
C SER A 15 -11.09 -11.60 8.44
N SER A 16 -9.98 -12.01 9.06
CA SER A 16 -8.90 -11.10 9.50
C SER A 16 -8.07 -10.63 8.30
N PHE A 17 -8.58 -9.61 7.61
CA PHE A 17 -7.87 -8.92 6.54
C PHE A 17 -6.71 -8.09 7.13
N ILE A 18 -5.48 -8.34 6.68
CA ILE A 18 -4.31 -7.48 6.94
C ILE A 18 -4.59 -6.15 6.26
N LYS A 19 -4.38 -5.03 6.95
CA LYS A 19 -4.55 -3.71 6.35
C LYS A 19 -3.20 -3.18 5.90
N SER A 20 -3.16 -2.53 4.74
CA SER A 20 -1.99 -1.82 4.25
C SER A 20 -1.64 -0.69 5.22
N PRO A 21 -0.37 -0.56 5.63
CA PRO A 21 0.10 0.55 6.44
C PRO A 21 0.04 1.89 5.69
N LEU A 22 0.26 1.89 4.38
CA LEU A 22 0.20 3.08 3.53
C LEU A 22 -1.23 3.47 3.15
N ARG A 23 -1.45 4.79 3.04
CA ARG A 23 -2.64 5.42 2.46
C ARG A 23 -2.46 5.61 0.96
N CYS A 24 -3.55 5.44 0.23
CA CYS A 24 -3.57 5.59 -1.22
C CYS A 24 -4.70 6.56 -1.62
N PRO A 25 -4.45 7.52 -2.54
CA PRO A 25 -5.43 8.53 -2.92
C PRO A 25 -6.70 7.99 -3.61
N SER A 26 -6.64 6.82 -4.27
CA SER A 26 -7.62 6.41 -5.28
C SER A 26 -8.84 5.62 -4.77
N GLY A 27 -8.98 5.36 -3.46
CA GLY A 27 -10.22 4.87 -2.84
C GLY A 27 -10.76 3.48 -3.25
N LYS A 28 -10.05 2.66 -4.02
CA LYS A 28 -10.60 1.42 -4.66
C LYS A 28 -10.84 0.22 -3.75
N SER A 29 -10.71 0.36 -2.42
CA SER A 29 -10.90 -0.73 -1.44
C SER A 29 -12.22 -1.51 -1.57
N ARG A 30 -13.27 -0.89 -2.12
CA ARG A 30 -14.62 -1.48 -2.24
C ARG A 30 -14.77 -2.42 -3.45
N ALA A 31 -14.04 -2.22 -4.54
CA ALA A 31 -14.20 -2.99 -5.78
C ALA A 31 -13.44 -4.33 -5.77
N VAL A 32 -12.39 -4.43 -4.96
CA VAL A 32 -11.45 -5.57 -4.96
C VAL A 32 -12.13 -6.90 -4.60
N SER A 33 -13.12 -6.92 -3.71
CA SER A 33 -13.82 -8.17 -3.38
C SER A 33 -14.57 -8.74 -4.59
N GLN A 34 -15.22 -7.87 -5.37
CA GLN A 34 -15.99 -8.29 -6.53
C GLN A 34 -15.10 -8.83 -7.65
N ILE A 35 -13.87 -8.34 -7.76
CA ILE A 35 -12.89 -8.80 -8.76
C ILE A 35 -12.33 -10.16 -8.36
N ILE A 36 -11.89 -10.30 -7.11
CA ILE A 36 -11.30 -11.56 -6.60
C ILE A 36 -12.32 -12.70 -6.60
N ASP A 37 -13.56 -12.43 -6.24
CA ASP A 37 -14.58 -13.48 -6.16
C ASP A 37 -15.01 -13.98 -7.54
N LYS A 38 -14.81 -13.18 -8.60
CA LYS A 38 -15.16 -13.52 -10.00
C LYS A 38 -14.00 -14.07 -10.82
N ILE A 39 -12.76 -13.77 -10.44
CA ILE A 39 -11.58 -14.15 -11.23
C ILE A 39 -10.67 -15.02 -10.36
N TYR A 40 -10.61 -16.32 -10.70
CA TYR A 40 -9.94 -17.36 -9.91
C TYR A 40 -8.70 -17.97 -10.61
N PRO A 41 -7.55 -17.27 -10.63
CA PRO A 41 -6.30 -17.84 -11.11
C PRO A 41 -5.50 -18.54 -9.98
N LYS A 42 -4.69 -19.53 -10.38
CA LYS A 42 -3.76 -20.28 -9.50
C LYS A 42 -2.48 -19.52 -9.16
N ARG A 43 -2.17 -18.42 -9.82
CA ARG A 43 -1.05 -17.53 -9.51
C ARG A 43 -1.38 -16.15 -10.04
N ILE A 44 -1.10 -15.14 -9.24
CA ILE A 44 -1.46 -13.76 -9.53
C ILE A 44 -0.18 -12.94 -9.51
N THR A 45 0.14 -12.34 -10.64
CA THR A 45 1.19 -11.34 -10.76
C THR A 45 0.51 -9.98 -10.96
N CYS A 46 0.94 -8.97 -10.21
CA CYS A 46 0.60 -7.57 -10.41
C CYS A 46 1.74 -6.90 -11.17
N PRO A 47 1.75 -6.92 -12.51
CA PRO A 47 2.88 -6.40 -13.27
C PRO A 47 2.94 -4.87 -13.37
N LEU A 48 2.09 -4.15 -12.63
CA LEU A 48 2.16 -2.70 -12.51
C LEU A 48 1.15 -2.24 -11.45
N LEU A 49 1.53 -1.79 -10.26
CA LEU A 49 0.60 -0.91 -9.51
C LEU A 49 1.32 0.04 -8.55
N THR A 50 1.49 1.27 -9.02
CA THR A 50 1.71 2.49 -8.22
C THR A 50 0.58 2.75 -7.21
N PHE A 51 -0.45 1.89 -7.19
CA PHE A 51 -1.65 2.03 -6.38
C PHE A 51 -2.03 0.74 -5.62
N CYS A 52 -1.14 -0.28 -5.56
CA CYS A 52 -1.47 -1.64 -5.03
C CYS A 52 -1.59 -1.72 -3.51
N CYS A 53 -1.59 -0.59 -2.80
CA CYS A 53 -1.90 -0.56 -1.37
C CYS A 53 -3.28 -1.23 -1.08
N TRP A 54 -4.16 -1.31 -2.07
CA TRP A 54 -5.48 -1.91 -1.94
C TRP A 54 -5.49 -3.45 -1.99
N TRP A 55 -4.64 -4.08 -2.82
CA TRP A 55 -4.72 -5.52 -3.09
C TRP A 55 -4.14 -6.36 -1.96
N LEU A 56 -3.10 -5.81 -1.32
CA LEU A 56 -2.52 -6.32 -0.09
C LEU A 56 -3.56 -6.48 1.03
N ASN A 57 -4.61 -5.65 1.04
CA ASN A 57 -5.65 -5.74 2.05
C ASN A 57 -6.48 -7.04 1.99
N ARG A 58 -6.52 -7.72 0.84
CA ARG A 58 -7.51 -8.79 0.60
C ARG A 58 -6.93 -10.08 0.02
N ILE A 59 -5.81 -10.04 -0.71
CA ILE A 59 -5.21 -11.25 -1.29
C ILE A 59 -4.22 -11.93 -0.34
N GLY A 60 -3.44 -11.18 0.43
CA GLY A 60 -2.41 -11.74 1.32
C GLY A 60 -2.95 -12.55 2.51
N THR A 61 -4.28 -12.64 2.68
CA THR A 61 -4.90 -13.06 3.96
C THR A 61 -5.89 -14.20 3.85
N SER A 62 -6.13 -14.74 2.66
CA SER A 62 -6.88 -15.98 2.60
C SER A 62 -5.98 -17.11 3.12
N LYS A 63 -6.21 -17.55 4.37
CA LYS A 63 -5.64 -18.80 4.91
C LYS A 63 -5.89 -20.03 4.00
N GLN A 64 -6.74 -19.88 2.98
CA GLN A 64 -7.09 -20.93 2.02
C GLN A 64 -6.38 -20.79 0.65
N ARG A 65 -5.48 -19.81 0.46
CA ARG A 65 -4.83 -19.58 -0.85
C ARG A 65 -3.31 -19.59 -0.72
N ASN A 66 -2.69 -20.71 -1.10
CA ASN A 66 -1.24 -20.92 -1.18
C ASN A 66 -0.56 -20.18 -2.36
N TYR A 67 -1.11 -19.08 -2.83
CA TYR A 67 -0.62 -18.38 -4.01
C TYR A 67 0.33 -17.25 -3.62
N GLY A 68 1.49 -17.20 -4.28
CA GLY A 68 2.41 -16.07 -4.20
C GLY A 68 1.87 -14.89 -5.01
N LEU A 69 1.96 -13.70 -4.42
CA LEU A 69 1.67 -12.43 -5.07
C LEU A 69 3.00 -11.74 -5.42
N CYS A 70 3.23 -11.53 -6.72
CA CYS A 70 4.33 -10.70 -7.20
C CYS A 70 3.79 -9.28 -7.47
N ILE A 71 4.43 -8.27 -6.91
CA ILE A 71 4.10 -6.86 -7.14
C ILE A 71 5.31 -6.21 -7.81
N THR A 72 5.06 -5.48 -8.88
CA THR A 72 6.10 -4.68 -9.52
C THR A 72 5.67 -3.24 -9.65
N ASP A 73 6.65 -2.35 -9.51
CA ASP A 73 6.46 -0.91 -9.65
C ASP A 73 7.71 -0.26 -10.23
N ALA A 74 7.52 0.83 -10.97
CA ALA A 74 8.61 1.66 -11.48
C ALA A 74 9.03 2.75 -10.47
N PHE A 75 8.23 2.98 -9.42
CA PHE A 75 8.47 4.01 -8.42
C PHE A 75 9.28 3.47 -7.25
N GLU A 76 10.59 3.63 -7.36
CA GLU A 76 11.61 3.13 -6.43
C GLU A 76 11.33 3.42 -4.94
N PRO A 77 10.93 4.63 -4.49
CA PRO A 77 10.64 4.88 -3.09
C PRO A 77 9.56 3.97 -2.49
N LEU A 78 8.53 3.65 -3.30
CA LEU A 78 7.47 2.73 -2.90
C LEU A 78 7.97 1.29 -2.82
N VAL A 79 8.83 0.88 -3.77
CA VAL A 79 9.45 -0.45 -3.77
C VAL A 79 10.35 -0.63 -2.54
N HIS A 80 11.22 0.34 -2.26
CA HIS A 80 12.08 0.33 -1.07
C HIS A 80 11.25 0.21 0.21
N PHE A 81 10.17 0.99 0.34
CA PHE A 81 9.27 0.88 1.49
C PHE A 81 8.78 -0.56 1.71
N TRP A 82 8.24 -1.20 0.67
CA TRP A 82 7.70 -2.55 0.80
C TRP A 82 8.78 -3.60 1.05
N GLN A 83 9.92 -3.53 0.35
CA GLN A 83 11.02 -4.48 0.54
C GLN A 83 11.56 -4.41 1.97
N VAL A 84 11.77 -3.21 2.52
CA VAL A 84 12.23 -3.03 3.90
C VAL A 84 11.17 -3.51 4.89
N LEU A 85 9.90 -3.16 4.69
CA LEU A 85 8.79 -3.61 5.54
C LEU A 85 8.66 -5.13 5.58
N LEU A 86 8.72 -5.80 4.43
CA LEU A 86 8.61 -7.26 4.32
C LEU A 86 9.84 -7.97 4.91
N LYS A 87 11.01 -7.34 4.86
CA LYS A 87 12.26 -7.87 5.42
C LYS A 87 12.30 -7.77 6.95
N ASN A 88 12.00 -6.60 7.52
CA ASN A 88 12.04 -6.38 8.96
C ASN A 88 11.12 -5.22 9.40
N ALA A 89 9.82 -5.53 9.53
CA ALA A 89 8.80 -4.59 9.97
C ALA A 89 9.08 -3.94 11.34
N PRO A 90 9.54 -4.68 12.38
CA PRO A 90 9.89 -4.08 13.65
C PRO A 90 11.00 -3.03 13.54
N TYR A 91 12.07 -3.33 12.80
CA TYR A 91 13.18 -2.39 12.63
C TYR A 91 12.74 -1.13 11.89
N LEU A 92 11.98 -1.27 10.79
CA LEU A 92 11.43 -0.12 10.08
C LEU A 92 10.57 0.76 10.99
N ALA A 93 9.76 0.16 11.84
CA ALA A 93 8.92 0.89 12.79
C ALA A 93 9.76 1.72 13.78
N GLU A 94 10.88 1.19 14.29
CA GLU A 94 11.77 1.95 15.17
C GLU A 94 12.41 3.15 14.44
N VAL A 95 12.84 2.99 13.19
CA VAL A 95 13.38 4.12 12.41
C VAL A 95 12.31 5.18 12.12
N VAL A 96 11.07 4.75 11.83
CA VAL A 96 9.93 5.68 11.63
C VAL A 96 9.66 6.55 12.86
N ARG A 97 9.96 6.08 14.08
CA ARG A 97 9.72 6.86 15.31
C ARG A 97 10.45 8.19 15.34
N GLN A 98 11.57 8.30 14.63
CA GLN A 98 12.34 9.55 14.48
C GLN A 98 11.50 10.70 13.90
N TYR A 99 10.40 10.37 13.22
CA TYR A 99 9.50 11.34 12.59
C TYR A 99 8.21 11.61 13.40
N GLU A 100 7.96 10.98 14.56
CA GLU A 100 6.68 11.04 15.30
C GLU A 100 6.19 12.48 15.60
N GLN A 101 7.10 13.42 15.81
CA GLN A 101 6.80 14.84 16.08
C GLN A 101 6.90 15.70 14.82
N MET A 102 6.32 15.22 13.72
CA MET A 102 6.47 15.88 12.42
C MET A 102 5.81 17.26 12.39
N THR A 103 6.62 18.30 12.25
CA THR A 103 6.13 19.67 12.01
C THR A 103 5.94 19.95 10.52
N PRO A 104 5.17 20.99 10.13
CA PRO A 104 5.09 21.44 8.74
C PRO A 104 6.45 21.73 8.11
N ASN A 105 7.37 22.37 8.85
CA ASN A 105 8.70 22.67 8.33
C ASN A 105 9.50 21.39 8.07
N MET A 106 9.46 20.42 8.99
CA MET A 106 10.08 19.10 8.79
C MET A 106 9.49 18.38 7.58
N PHE A 107 8.16 18.37 7.43
CA PHE A 107 7.48 17.72 6.31
C PHE A 107 7.95 18.28 4.96
N TYR A 108 7.92 19.60 4.78
CA TYR A 108 8.28 20.22 3.50
C TYR A 108 9.79 20.15 3.24
N ASN A 109 10.63 20.22 4.27
CA ASN A 109 12.07 20.00 4.10
C ASN A 109 12.37 18.56 3.71
N LEU A 110 11.74 17.59 4.37
CA LEU A 110 11.89 16.17 4.05
C LEU A 110 11.43 15.87 2.61
N GLN A 111 10.34 16.48 2.13
CA GLN A 111 9.93 16.36 0.72
C GLN A 111 11.00 16.90 -0.24
N LYS A 112 11.61 18.06 0.07
CA LYS A 112 12.64 18.69 -0.77
C LYS A 112 13.93 17.87 -0.82
N THR A 113 14.34 17.32 0.31
CA THR A 113 15.59 16.55 0.43
C THR A 113 15.40 15.05 0.23
N PHE A 114 14.18 14.58 -0.02
CA PHE A 114 13.83 13.16 -0.08
C PHE A 114 14.74 12.37 -1.04
N PHE A 115 14.98 12.91 -2.23
CA PHE A 115 15.79 12.25 -3.25
C PHE A 115 17.31 12.36 -3.02
N ALA A 116 17.75 13.01 -1.94
CA ALA A 116 19.15 12.97 -1.50
C ALA A 116 19.42 11.80 -0.53
N LEU A 117 18.37 11.11 -0.05
CA LEU A 117 18.49 9.90 0.76
C LEU A 117 18.99 8.74 -0.11
N ASN A 118 19.95 7.98 0.41
CA ASN A 118 20.54 6.84 -0.31
C ASN A 118 20.35 5.50 0.42
N ASP A 119 20.04 5.53 1.72
CA ASP A 119 19.77 4.31 2.48
C ASP A 119 18.31 3.87 2.29
N SER A 120 18.11 2.59 1.95
CA SER A 120 16.78 2.02 1.68
C SER A 120 15.84 2.10 2.89
N VAL A 121 16.36 2.00 4.12
CA VAL A 121 15.56 2.04 5.35
C VAL A 121 15.16 3.47 5.67
N GLU A 122 16.08 4.43 5.50
CA GLU A 122 15.78 5.87 5.61
C GLU A 122 14.72 6.30 4.59
N ILE A 123 14.87 5.89 3.33
CA ILE A 123 13.90 6.14 2.26
C ILE A 123 12.53 5.57 2.67
N ALA A 124 12.48 4.31 3.11
CA ALA A 124 11.25 3.66 3.55
C ALA A 124 10.58 4.39 4.72
N ALA A 125 11.36 4.77 5.72
CA ALA A 125 10.86 5.46 6.91
C ALA A 125 10.33 6.86 6.56
N ALA A 126 11.10 7.65 5.82
CA ALA A 126 10.71 8.97 5.34
C ALA A 126 9.44 8.88 4.46
N PHE A 127 9.37 7.89 3.57
CA PHE A 127 8.23 7.67 2.69
C PHE A 127 6.95 7.39 3.48
N PHE A 128 7.02 6.51 4.48
CA PHE A 128 5.89 6.22 5.37
C PHE A 128 5.45 7.46 6.14
N ALA A 129 6.41 8.19 6.73
CA ALA A 129 6.14 9.38 7.51
C ALA A 129 5.43 10.46 6.65
N LEU A 130 5.95 10.74 5.46
CA LEU A 130 5.32 11.64 4.48
C LEU A 130 3.93 11.14 4.05
N ASN A 131 3.75 9.84 3.83
CA ASN A 131 2.45 9.27 3.47
C ASN A 131 1.40 9.46 4.57
N ARG A 132 1.77 9.22 5.83
CA ARG A 132 0.85 9.36 6.97
C ARG A 132 0.56 10.82 7.31
N SER A 133 1.49 11.72 7.06
CA SER A 133 1.35 13.16 7.29
C SER A 133 0.69 13.91 6.14
N SER A 134 0.71 13.41 4.90
CA SER A 134 0.16 14.08 3.72
C SER A 134 -1.34 13.93 3.54
N PHE A 135 -1.94 14.84 2.78
CA PHE A 135 -3.34 14.73 2.37
C PHE A 135 -3.52 13.51 1.46
N SER A 136 -4.46 12.64 1.83
CA SER A 136 -4.78 11.40 1.09
C SER A 136 -3.60 10.46 0.77
N GLY A 137 -2.44 10.58 1.46
CA GLY A 137 -1.27 9.74 1.17
C GLY A 137 -0.51 10.12 -0.09
N THR A 138 -0.63 11.37 -0.55
CA THR A 138 0.05 11.89 -1.75
C THR A 138 1.57 11.98 -1.63
N THR A 139 2.11 11.82 -0.41
CA THR A 139 3.53 11.61 -0.13
C THR A 139 4.43 12.70 -0.70
N LEU A 140 4.93 12.57 -1.94
CA LEU A 140 5.83 13.55 -2.58
C LEU A 140 5.14 14.61 -3.45
N SER A 141 3.85 14.42 -3.79
CA SER A 141 3.14 15.30 -4.75
C SER A 141 2.09 16.21 -4.14
N GLY A 142 1.78 16.05 -2.85
CA GLY A 142 0.76 16.84 -2.17
C GLY A 142 1.23 17.46 -0.85
N GLY A 143 0.35 18.24 -0.24
CA GLY A 143 0.63 18.98 1.00
C GLY A 143 0.39 18.16 2.27
N MET A 144 0.90 18.69 3.38
CA MET A 144 0.66 18.14 4.71
C MET A 144 -0.81 18.27 5.12
N SER A 145 -1.35 17.24 5.78
CA SER A 145 -2.65 17.32 6.46
C SER A 145 -2.52 18.15 7.73
N LEU A 146 -3.48 19.04 7.99
CA LEU A 146 -3.54 19.83 9.23
C LEU A 146 -3.46 18.92 10.46
N GLY A 147 -2.43 19.13 11.30
CA GLY A 147 -2.20 18.35 12.52
C GLY A 147 -1.88 16.87 12.33
N HIS A 148 -1.54 16.43 11.11
CA HIS A 148 -1.15 15.04 10.77
C HIS A 148 -1.90 13.93 11.53
N PRO A 149 -3.26 13.96 11.60
CA PRO A 149 -4.05 13.11 12.52
C PRO A 149 -3.98 11.61 12.22
N ARG A 150 -3.25 11.24 11.16
CA ARG A 150 -3.07 9.87 10.70
C ARG A 150 -1.65 9.36 10.92
N PHE A 151 -0.67 10.23 11.18
CA PHE A 151 0.61 9.78 11.69
C PHE A 151 0.50 9.75 13.21
N THR A 152 0.24 8.57 13.73
CA THR A 152 -0.03 8.33 15.15
C THR A 152 0.75 7.13 15.63
N GLN A 153 0.92 7.01 16.95
CA GLN A 153 1.51 5.84 17.57
C GLN A 153 0.86 4.57 17.01
N SER A 154 -0.47 4.42 17.13
CA SER A 154 -1.19 3.26 16.59
C SER A 154 -0.88 2.91 15.11
N SER A 155 -0.51 3.89 14.26
CA SER A 155 -0.10 3.59 12.88
C SER A 155 1.30 2.97 12.76
N ILE A 156 2.23 3.33 13.66
CA ILE A 156 3.58 2.77 13.76
C ILE A 156 3.51 1.35 14.36
N GLU A 157 2.67 1.14 15.37
CA GLU A 157 2.48 -0.17 15.98
C GLU A 157 1.87 -1.16 14.97
N LYS A 158 0.93 -0.71 14.14
CA LYS A 158 0.42 -1.51 13.02
C LYS A 158 1.48 -1.80 11.95
N LEU A 159 2.41 -0.86 11.73
CA LEU A 159 3.54 -1.07 10.83
C LEU A 159 4.47 -2.15 11.40
N LYS A 160 4.79 -2.08 12.70
CA LYS A 160 5.63 -3.03 13.44
C LYS A 160 5.09 -4.46 13.40
N GLU A 161 3.77 -4.62 13.51
CA GLU A 161 3.07 -5.91 13.48
C GLU A 161 2.81 -6.46 12.07
N PHE A 162 3.15 -5.70 11.03
CA PHE A 162 2.86 -6.10 9.66
C PHE A 162 3.65 -7.36 9.27
N SER A 163 2.95 -8.36 8.73
CA SER A 163 3.58 -9.56 8.20
C SER A 163 2.80 -10.10 7.02
N ALA A 164 3.49 -10.33 5.90
CA ALA A 164 2.91 -10.93 4.70
C ALA A 164 3.97 -11.82 4.02
N LYS A 165 3.86 -13.14 4.20
CA LYS A 165 4.90 -14.11 3.76
C LYS A 165 4.82 -14.50 2.30
N ASN A 166 3.68 -14.28 1.64
CA ASN A 166 3.43 -14.70 0.27
C ASN A 166 3.52 -13.54 -0.73
N ILE A 167 4.23 -12.46 -0.37
CA ILE A 167 4.29 -11.24 -1.16
C ILE A 167 5.74 -10.94 -1.48
N THR A 168 6.00 -10.67 -2.76
CA THR A 168 7.30 -10.25 -3.30
C THR A 168 7.10 -8.94 -4.02
N VAL A 169 8.08 -8.03 -3.90
CA VAL A 169 8.00 -6.69 -4.50
C VAL A 169 9.31 -6.37 -5.20
N ASP A 170 9.22 -6.08 -6.50
CA ASP A 170 10.37 -5.80 -7.37
C ASP A 170 10.25 -4.45 -8.08
N LEU A 171 11.41 -3.81 -8.31
CA LEU A 171 11.53 -2.60 -9.11
C LEU A 171 11.59 -2.97 -10.59
N ALA A 172 10.53 -2.65 -11.34
CA ALA A 172 10.49 -2.88 -12.78
C ALA A 172 9.45 -1.97 -13.47
N ASP A 173 9.78 -1.54 -14.68
CA ASP A 173 8.79 -0.97 -15.60
C ASP A 173 7.77 -2.04 -16.04
N PHE A 174 6.54 -1.62 -16.33
CA PHE A 174 5.47 -2.54 -16.72
C PHE A 174 5.80 -3.36 -17.96
N LYS A 175 6.53 -2.81 -18.94
CA LYS A 175 6.91 -3.55 -20.15
C LYS A 175 7.79 -4.74 -19.80
N ILE A 176 8.73 -4.53 -18.87
CA ILE A 176 9.63 -5.57 -18.36
C ILE A 176 8.83 -6.57 -17.51
N SER A 177 7.99 -6.09 -16.60
CA SER A 177 7.22 -6.98 -15.73
C SER A 177 6.21 -7.84 -16.49
N ILE A 178 5.47 -7.27 -17.45
CA ILE A 178 4.52 -8.04 -18.26
C ILE A 178 5.25 -9.12 -19.05
N ALA A 179 6.41 -8.80 -19.65
CA ALA A 179 7.22 -9.76 -20.38
C ALA A 179 7.73 -10.92 -19.51
N ARG A 180 8.17 -10.64 -18.27
CA ARG A 180 8.62 -11.66 -17.31
C ARG A 180 7.50 -12.60 -16.84
N HIS A 181 6.25 -12.18 -16.99
CA HIS A 181 5.08 -12.85 -16.41
C HIS A 181 4.02 -13.20 -17.47
N ALA A 182 4.44 -13.49 -18.71
CA ALA A 182 3.55 -13.72 -19.84
C ALA A 182 2.49 -14.83 -19.65
N ASN A 183 2.76 -15.81 -18.78
CA ASN A 183 1.87 -16.93 -18.48
C ASN A 183 1.11 -16.77 -17.13
N ASP A 184 1.34 -15.69 -16.39
CA ASP A 184 0.66 -15.43 -15.13
C ASP A 184 -0.62 -14.64 -15.34
N PHE A 185 -1.54 -14.69 -14.37
CA PHE A 185 -2.66 -13.76 -14.37
C PHE A 185 -2.16 -12.36 -14.00
N LEU A 186 -2.41 -11.39 -14.86
CA LEU A 186 -1.96 -10.01 -14.71
C LEU A 186 -3.12 -9.11 -14.28
N TYR A 187 -2.96 -8.41 -13.15
CA TYR A 187 -3.82 -7.29 -12.79
C TYR A 187 -3.09 -5.97 -13.02
N CYS A 188 -3.60 -5.19 -13.98
CA CYS A 188 -3.06 -3.90 -14.36
C CYS A 188 -4.06 -2.80 -14.01
N ASP A 189 -3.64 -1.88 -13.15
CA ASP A 189 -4.36 -0.66 -12.75
C ASP A 189 -3.44 0.52 -13.02
N THR A 190 -3.30 0.80 -14.32
CA THR A 190 -2.45 1.86 -14.84
C THR A 190 -2.92 3.24 -14.34
N PRO A 191 -2.02 4.22 -14.26
CA PRO A 191 -2.41 5.62 -14.12
C PRO A 191 -3.49 5.97 -15.15
N TYR A 192 -4.61 6.52 -14.67
CA TYR A 192 -5.65 6.97 -15.59
C TYR A 192 -5.18 8.24 -16.30
N LEU A 193 -5.48 8.35 -17.59
CA LEU A 193 -5.30 9.60 -18.32
C LEU A 193 -6.30 10.64 -17.78
N ILE A 194 -5.87 11.39 -16.79
CA ILE A 194 -6.66 12.44 -16.13
C ILE A 194 -5.90 13.76 -16.14
N THR A 195 -6.63 14.86 -16.15
CA THR A 195 -6.08 16.23 -16.22
C THR A 195 -5.33 16.65 -14.94
N GLN A 196 -5.58 15.97 -13.82
CA GLN A 196 -5.01 16.26 -12.50
C GLN A 196 -3.64 15.57 -12.29
N LYS A 197 -2.75 16.20 -11.52
CA LYS A 197 -1.42 15.65 -11.15
C LYS A 197 -1.51 14.63 -10.00
N LEU A 198 -2.32 13.59 -10.15
CA LEU A 198 -2.45 12.55 -9.12
C LEU A 198 -1.19 11.67 -9.01
N TYR A 199 -0.45 11.54 -10.11
CA TYR A 199 0.69 10.64 -10.28
C TYR A 199 2.06 11.35 -10.29
N GLY A 200 2.13 12.57 -9.73
CA GLY A 200 3.36 13.37 -9.66
C GLY A 200 3.72 14.10 -10.97
N LYS A 201 3.58 13.47 -12.13
CA LYS A 201 3.69 14.12 -13.46
C LYS A 201 2.35 14.10 -14.19
N LYS A 202 2.13 15.09 -15.07
CA LYS A 202 0.99 15.06 -16.00
C LYS A 202 1.22 13.87 -16.93
N VAL A 203 0.25 12.97 -17.07
CA VAL A 203 0.32 11.88 -18.04
C VAL A 203 0.17 12.52 -19.41
N THR A 204 1.28 12.76 -20.11
CA THR A 204 1.31 13.27 -21.49
C THR A 204 1.78 12.15 -22.38
N ASN A 205 0.82 11.52 -23.07
CA ASN A 205 0.95 10.49 -24.11
C ASN A 205 1.46 9.11 -23.61
N ILE A 206 0.63 8.08 -23.87
CA ILE A 206 0.94 6.65 -23.72
C ILE A 206 1.58 6.15 -25.02
#